data_AF-A0A3D0MQT0-F1
#
_entry.id   AF-A0A3D0MQT0-F1
#
_cell.length_a   1.000
_cell.length_b   1.000
_cell.length_c   1.000
_cell.angle_alpha   90.00
_cell.angle_beta   90.00
_cell.angle_gamma   90.00
#
_symmetry.space_group_name_H-M   'P 1'
#
loop_
_entity.id
_entity.type
_entity.pdbx_description
1 polymer ?
#
loop_
_entity_poly.entity_id
_entity_poly.type
_entity_poly.pdbx_seq_one_letter_code
_entity_poly.pdbx_strand_id
1 'polypeptide(L)'
;MTLKKIRIFIIVFVAITAILPAPLQGATGSLQVYAAPGHPLTLTTQSNDGVIKEAWLRSPAGLHPLKVLEGKRITENTWHLPFADKDLRPDLIWRLSFNDPETTKKYYLWVTALTETPRAWLAVTPAGPSRWDTLPLNISTPPDVFLYVSPNLPAYIDISSTKRESESLLSFIYTVGLTMDGPNFVLIPEVYRQLQPVAELVQKAEEDETIKNAYGKLQEDFDKMGKGQAPSREAIINFCWKKILNINWQD
;
A
#
# COMPACT_ATOMS: atom_id res chain seq x y z
N MET A 1 -60.86 -36.61 16.13
CA MET A 1 -60.65 -35.15 16.07
C MET A 1 -61.33 -34.63 14.82
N THR A 2 -62.32 -33.74 14.94
CA THR A 2 -63.21 -33.34 13.82
C THR A 2 -62.48 -32.45 12.80
N LEU A 3 -62.80 -32.61 11.51
CA LEU A 3 -62.17 -31.92 10.37
C LEU A 3 -62.08 -30.38 10.53
N LYS A 4 -63.01 -29.81 11.30
CA LYS A 4 -63.07 -28.38 11.64
C LYS A 4 -61.92 -27.92 12.56
N LYS A 5 -61.48 -28.77 13.50
CA LYS A 5 -60.35 -28.50 14.40
C LYS A 5 -59.02 -28.54 13.65
N ILE A 6 -58.90 -29.39 12.63
CA ILE A 6 -57.70 -29.50 11.78
C ILE A 6 -57.55 -28.24 10.91
N ARG A 7 -58.64 -27.73 10.32
CA ARG A 7 -58.60 -26.48 9.54
C ARG A 7 -58.22 -25.25 10.37
N ILE A 8 -58.74 -25.15 11.60
CA ILE A 8 -58.37 -24.05 12.51
C ILE A 8 -56.89 -24.16 12.89
N PHE A 9 -56.39 -25.37 13.16
CA PHE A 9 -54.98 -25.59 13.48
C PHE A 9 -54.06 -25.21 12.32
N ILE A 10 -54.42 -25.54 11.08
CA ILE A 10 -53.66 -25.18 9.88
C ILE A 10 -53.67 -23.66 9.66
N ILE A 11 -54.81 -22.98 9.82
CA ILE A 11 -54.90 -21.53 9.66
C ILE A 11 -54.07 -20.80 10.73
N VAL A 12 -54.10 -21.29 11.98
CA VAL A 12 -53.30 -20.74 13.08
C VAL A 12 -51.81 -21.00 12.85
N PHE A 13 -51.43 -22.18 12.36
CA PHE A 13 -50.03 -22.51 12.06
C PHE A 13 -49.48 -21.65 10.91
N VAL A 14 -50.26 -21.44 9.84
CA VAL A 14 -49.89 -20.55 8.72
C VAL A 14 -49.79 -19.08 9.17
N ALA A 15 -50.72 -18.62 10.02
CA ALA A 15 -50.68 -17.27 10.58
C ALA A 15 -49.47 -17.05 11.50
N ILE A 16 -49.06 -18.06 12.29
CA ILE A 16 -47.87 -17.98 13.15
C ILE A 16 -46.58 -18.00 12.32
N THR A 17 -46.53 -18.78 11.23
CA THR A 17 -45.36 -18.76 10.32
C THR A 17 -45.25 -17.47 9.49
N ALA A 18 -46.36 -16.77 9.25
CA ALA A 18 -46.39 -15.48 8.56
C ALA A 18 -45.97 -14.30 9.47
N ILE A 19 -45.86 -14.51 10.78
CA ILE A 19 -45.39 -13.52 11.77
C ILE A 19 -43.95 -13.85 12.21
N LEU A 20 -43.26 -14.79 11.55
CA LEU A 20 -41.80 -14.82 11.69
C LEU A 20 -41.26 -13.50 11.14
N PRO A 21 -40.47 -12.74 11.92
CA PRO A 21 -39.79 -11.58 11.37
C PRO A 21 -38.98 -12.10 10.18
N ALA A 22 -39.19 -11.49 9.01
CA ALA A 22 -38.27 -11.66 7.90
C ALA A 22 -36.85 -11.54 8.50
N PRO A 23 -35.91 -12.44 8.14
CA PRO A 23 -34.54 -12.26 8.59
C PRO A 23 -34.22 -10.81 8.25
N LEU A 24 -33.96 -10.01 9.29
CA LEU A 24 -33.42 -8.68 9.10
C LEU A 24 -32.33 -8.91 8.06
N GLN A 25 -32.50 -8.32 6.88
CA GLN A 25 -31.39 -8.08 5.98
C GLN A 25 -30.53 -7.05 6.72
N GLY A 26 -29.95 -7.48 7.84
CA GLY A 26 -29.01 -6.75 8.65
C GLY A 26 -27.87 -6.51 7.71
N ALA A 27 -27.50 -5.24 7.60
CA ALA A 27 -26.47 -4.73 6.71
C ALA A 27 -25.41 -5.79 6.45
N THR A 28 -25.15 -6.05 5.17
CA THR A 28 -24.09 -6.92 4.62
C THR A 28 -22.69 -6.35 4.94
N GLY A 29 -22.46 -6.06 6.22
CA GLY A 29 -21.21 -5.61 6.78
C GLY A 29 -20.31 -6.81 6.99
N SER A 30 -19.26 -6.97 6.19
CA SER A 30 -18.20 -7.94 6.44
C SER A 30 -17.15 -7.33 7.37
N LEU A 31 -16.81 -8.05 8.43
CA LEU A 31 -15.66 -7.73 9.26
C LEU A 31 -14.46 -8.49 8.71
N GLN A 32 -13.38 -7.78 8.41
CA GLN A 32 -12.11 -8.37 7.97
C GLN A 32 -10.99 -7.98 8.92
N VAL A 33 -10.10 -8.93 9.18
CA VAL A 33 -8.98 -8.76 10.11
C VAL A 33 -7.70 -9.13 9.37
N TYR A 34 -6.76 -8.20 9.33
CA TYR A 34 -5.46 -8.36 8.73
C TYR A 34 -4.39 -8.25 9.83
N ALA A 35 -3.44 -9.17 9.85
CA ALA A 35 -2.36 -9.19 10.81
C ALA A 35 -1.06 -9.64 10.15
N ALA A 36 0.06 -9.13 10.65
CA ALA A 36 1.38 -9.63 10.31
C ALA A 36 1.84 -10.64 11.38
N PRO A 37 2.43 -11.78 11.01
CA PRO A 37 2.93 -12.76 11.97
C PRO A 37 3.99 -12.16 12.91
N GLY A 38 3.94 -12.52 14.19
CA GLY A 38 4.97 -12.13 15.17
C GLY A 38 4.87 -10.71 15.72
N HIS A 39 3.94 -9.88 15.24
CA HIS A 39 3.78 -8.50 15.69
C HIS A 39 2.41 -8.25 16.35
N PRO A 40 2.34 -7.41 17.40
CA PRO A 40 1.09 -7.12 18.10
C PRO A 40 0.25 -6.04 17.38
N LEU A 41 0.24 -6.07 16.05
CA LEU A 41 -0.49 -5.11 15.21
C LEU A 41 -1.56 -5.84 14.40
N THR A 42 -2.78 -5.33 14.44
CA THR A 42 -3.91 -5.92 13.72
C THR A 42 -4.77 -4.82 13.15
N LEU A 43 -5.01 -4.86 11.84
CA LEU A 43 -5.94 -3.97 11.15
C LEU A 43 -7.29 -4.65 11.03
N THR A 44 -8.31 -4.05 11.63
CA THR A 44 -9.69 -4.49 11.49
C THR A 44 -10.44 -3.51 10.63
N THR A 45 -11.17 -4.00 9.64
CA THR A 45 -12.04 -3.19 8.78
C THR A 45 -13.46 -3.72 8.82
N GLN A 46 -14.42 -2.83 8.97
CA GLN A 46 -15.83 -3.11 8.74
C GLN A 46 -16.22 -2.56 7.37
N SER A 47 -16.66 -3.43 6.47
CA SER A 47 -16.89 -3.10 5.07
C SER A 47 -18.31 -3.45 4.65
N ASN A 48 -18.95 -2.63 3.84
CA ASN A 48 -20.20 -2.99 3.15
C ASN A 48 -19.91 -3.13 1.66
N ASP A 49 -20.25 -4.25 1.05
CA ASP A 49 -19.97 -4.55 -0.36
C ASP A 49 -18.49 -4.31 -0.75
N GLY A 50 -17.59 -4.71 0.14
CA GLY A 50 -16.14 -4.55 0.01
C GLY A 50 -15.62 -3.12 0.22
N VAL A 51 -16.50 -2.13 0.39
CA VAL A 51 -16.14 -0.73 0.69
C VAL A 51 -16.05 -0.54 2.20
N ILE A 52 -14.89 -0.14 2.67
CA ILE A 52 -14.62 0.10 4.09
C ILE A 52 -15.48 1.25 4.59
N LYS A 53 -16.26 1.00 5.63
CA LYS A 53 -17.01 2.03 6.38
C LYS A 53 -16.21 2.55 7.55
N GLU A 54 -15.55 1.64 8.26
CA GLU A 54 -14.72 1.96 9.41
C GLU A 54 -13.49 1.07 9.40
N ALA A 55 -12.35 1.61 9.83
CA ALA A 55 -11.09 0.88 9.93
C ALA A 55 -10.34 1.29 11.18
N TRP A 56 -9.74 0.31 11.85
CA TRP A 56 -8.94 0.54 13.06
C TRP A 56 -7.71 -0.33 13.08
N LEU A 57 -6.60 0.26 13.47
CA LEU A 57 -5.40 -0.49 13.85
C LEU A 57 -5.40 -0.70 15.35
N ARG A 58 -5.41 -1.96 15.78
CA ARG A 58 -5.15 -2.36 17.15
C ARG A 58 -3.64 -2.55 17.35
N SER A 59 -3.15 -1.99 18.45
CA SER A 59 -1.77 -2.10 18.95
C SER A 59 -1.80 -2.29 20.48
N PRO A 60 -0.67 -2.59 21.14
CA PRO A 60 -0.60 -2.59 22.60
C PRO A 60 -0.93 -1.22 23.22
N ALA A 61 -0.67 -0.12 22.50
CA ALA A 61 -1.05 1.23 22.91
C ALA A 61 -2.56 1.53 22.79
N GLY A 62 -3.37 0.58 22.28
CA GLY A 62 -4.81 0.73 22.10
C GLY A 62 -5.26 0.69 20.65
N LEU A 63 -6.46 1.20 20.42
CA LEU A 63 -7.16 1.19 19.14
C LEU A 63 -7.02 2.56 18.43
N HIS A 64 -6.58 2.55 17.17
CA HIS A 64 -6.30 3.74 16.39
C HIS A 64 -7.19 3.77 15.13
N PRO A 65 -8.17 4.69 15.03
CA PRO A 65 -9.00 4.83 13.84
C PRO A 65 -8.19 5.25 12.61
N LEU A 66 -8.40 4.58 11.48
CA LEU A 66 -7.72 4.84 10.21
C LEU A 66 -8.68 5.41 9.15
N LYS A 67 -9.08 6.66 9.34
CA LYS A 67 -10.00 7.37 8.43
C LYS A 67 -9.55 7.40 6.97
N VAL A 68 -8.24 7.27 6.71
CA VAL A 68 -7.68 7.24 5.35
C VAL A 68 -8.16 6.05 4.51
N LEU A 69 -8.62 4.97 5.17
CA LEU A 69 -9.13 3.76 4.51
C LEU A 69 -10.64 3.80 4.30
N GLU A 70 -11.37 4.72 4.95
CA GLU A 70 -12.81 4.83 4.81
C GLU A 70 -13.20 5.21 3.37
N GLY A 71 -14.23 4.54 2.85
CA GLY A 71 -14.66 4.66 1.46
C GLY A 71 -13.76 3.95 0.45
N LYS A 72 -12.72 3.22 0.87
CA LYS A 72 -11.79 2.50 -0.02
C LYS A 72 -12.01 0.99 0.03
N ARG A 73 -11.39 0.26 -0.91
CA ARG A 73 -11.36 -1.21 -0.91
C ARG A 73 -9.92 -1.70 -0.80
N ILE A 74 -9.65 -2.64 0.10
CA ILE A 74 -8.36 -3.32 0.16
C ILE A 74 -8.31 -4.36 -0.96
N THR A 75 -7.22 -4.36 -1.72
CA THR A 75 -7.02 -5.27 -2.86
C THR A 75 -5.90 -6.27 -2.62
N GLU A 76 -4.92 -5.93 -1.78
CA GLU A 76 -3.75 -6.76 -1.54
C GLU A 76 -3.21 -6.53 -0.12
N ASN A 77 -2.58 -7.57 0.44
CA ASN A 77 -2.00 -7.57 1.76
C ASN A 77 -0.69 -8.37 1.76
N THR A 78 0.45 -7.70 1.94
CA THR A 78 1.78 -8.30 1.88
C THR A 78 2.66 -7.83 3.02
N TRP A 79 3.50 -8.70 3.58
CA TRP A 79 4.42 -8.35 4.66
C TRP A 79 5.81 -8.96 4.43
N HIS A 80 6.81 -8.32 5.03
CA HIS A 80 8.20 -8.75 5.06
C HIS A 80 8.77 -8.53 6.48
N LEU A 81 9.68 -9.41 6.88
CA LEU A 81 10.19 -9.54 8.24
C LEU A 81 11.73 -9.41 8.27
N PRO A 82 12.28 -8.19 8.09
CA PRO A 82 13.73 -7.97 8.11
C PRO A 82 14.29 -7.88 9.53
N PHE A 83 15.62 -7.76 9.66
CA PHE A 83 16.31 -7.45 10.91
C PHE A 83 17.03 -6.10 10.74
N ALA A 84 16.39 -5.00 11.10
CA ALA A 84 16.91 -3.65 10.89
C ALA A 84 17.52 -3.03 12.16
N ASP A 85 16.96 -3.31 13.34
CA ASP A 85 17.43 -2.78 14.63
C ASP A 85 18.50 -3.64 15.34
N LYS A 86 19.05 -4.65 14.64
CA LYS A 86 20.13 -5.53 15.10
C LYS A 86 19.78 -6.36 16.35
N ASP A 87 18.52 -6.48 16.71
CA ASP A 87 18.09 -7.45 17.68
C ASP A 87 17.91 -8.85 17.02
N LEU A 88 17.39 -9.82 17.79
CA LEU A 88 17.15 -11.19 17.30
C LEU A 88 15.68 -11.41 16.88
N ARG A 89 14.86 -10.37 16.91
CA ARG A 89 13.45 -10.41 16.53
C ARG A 89 13.31 -9.77 15.14
N PRO A 90 12.47 -10.33 14.27
CA PRO A 90 12.22 -9.69 13.00
C PRO A 90 11.40 -8.42 13.22
N ASP A 91 11.80 -7.35 12.54
CA ASP A 91 11.04 -6.12 12.39
C ASP A 91 9.91 -6.31 11.37
N LEU A 92 9.02 -5.31 11.25
CA LEU A 92 7.88 -5.37 10.33
C LEU A 92 7.99 -4.36 9.21
N ILE A 93 7.82 -4.84 7.97
CA ILE A 93 7.38 -4.04 6.83
C ILE A 93 6.08 -4.65 6.31
N TRP A 94 4.97 -3.97 6.52
CA TRP A 94 3.64 -4.45 6.14
C TRP A 94 2.98 -3.45 5.19
N ARG A 95 2.60 -3.91 4.00
CA ARG A 95 1.99 -3.11 2.94
C ARG A 95 0.60 -3.62 2.63
N LEU A 96 -0.39 -2.73 2.69
CA LEU A 96 -1.72 -2.97 2.17
C LEU A 96 -1.98 -2.09 0.95
N SER A 97 -2.48 -2.69 -0.11
CA SER A 97 -2.90 -1.98 -1.31
C SER A 97 -4.39 -1.69 -1.22
N PHE A 98 -4.79 -0.44 -1.47
CA PHE A 98 -6.19 -0.05 -1.49
C PHE A 98 -6.51 0.90 -2.63
N ASN A 99 -7.73 0.83 -3.15
CA ASN A 99 -8.19 1.69 -4.22
C ASN A 99 -9.45 2.48 -3.85
N ASP A 100 -9.56 3.65 -4.47
CA ASP A 100 -10.74 4.48 -4.43
C ASP A 100 -11.76 4.01 -5.47
N PRO A 101 -12.93 3.48 -5.07
CA PRO A 101 -13.95 3.07 -6.02
C PRO A 101 -14.52 4.25 -6.83
N GLU A 102 -14.40 5.49 -6.34
CA GLU A 102 -14.91 6.67 -7.05
C GLU A 102 -13.89 7.25 -8.05
N THR A 103 -12.59 7.15 -7.77
CA THR A 103 -11.57 7.91 -8.50
C THR A 103 -10.51 7.06 -9.21
N THR A 104 -10.67 5.74 -9.28
CA THR A 104 -9.70 4.73 -9.78
C THR A 104 -8.29 4.78 -9.17
N LYS A 105 -7.99 5.79 -8.34
CA LYS A 105 -6.73 6.00 -7.65
C LYS A 105 -6.43 4.84 -6.72
N LYS A 106 -5.17 4.42 -6.71
CA LYS A 106 -4.65 3.37 -5.83
C LYS A 106 -3.65 3.99 -4.86
N TYR A 107 -3.53 3.36 -3.70
CA TYR A 107 -2.65 3.79 -2.63
C TYR A 107 -2.07 2.57 -1.91
N TYR A 108 -0.93 2.78 -1.26
CA TYR A 108 -0.40 1.84 -0.28
C TYR A 108 -0.53 2.42 1.12
N LEU A 109 -0.93 1.59 2.07
CA LEU A 109 -0.73 1.82 3.50
C LEU A 109 0.49 1.01 3.90
N TRP A 110 1.54 1.71 4.34
CA TRP A 110 2.74 1.14 4.91
C TRP A 110 2.59 1.17 6.43
N VAL A 111 2.62 -0.01 7.06
CA VAL A 111 2.75 -0.21 8.50
C VAL A 111 4.13 -0.78 8.72
N THR A 112 4.96 -0.05 9.46
CA THR A 112 6.33 -0.50 9.78
C THR A 112 6.48 -0.53 11.28
N ALA A 113 7.25 -1.49 11.82
CA ALA A 113 7.50 -1.56 13.25
C ALA A 113 8.91 -2.06 13.55
N LEU A 114 9.49 -1.50 14.61
CA LEU A 114 10.75 -1.98 15.19
C LEU A 114 10.48 -2.76 16.47
N THR A 115 11.34 -3.73 16.77
CA THR A 115 11.15 -4.65 17.89
C THR A 115 12.02 -4.36 19.10
N GLU A 116 13.23 -3.82 18.93
CA GLU A 116 14.12 -3.39 20.01
C GLU A 116 13.50 -2.21 20.79
N THR A 117 12.94 -1.23 20.05
CA THR A 117 12.14 -0.15 20.62
C THR A 117 10.70 -0.26 20.10
N PRO A 118 9.76 -0.84 20.88
CA PRO A 118 8.43 -1.18 20.38
C PRO A 118 7.64 0.05 19.91
N ARG A 119 7.71 0.25 18.59
CA ARG A 119 7.19 1.44 17.91
C ARG A 119 6.74 1.05 16.51
N ALA A 120 5.65 1.66 16.07
CA ALA A 120 5.14 1.49 14.72
C ALA A 120 4.84 2.82 14.05
N TRP A 121 5.10 2.88 12.74
CA TRP A 121 4.79 4.02 11.90
C TRP A 121 3.88 3.63 10.77
N LEU A 122 2.91 4.49 10.52
CA LEU A 122 2.02 4.36 9.39
C LEU A 122 2.24 5.50 8.43
N ALA A 123 2.36 5.16 7.15
CA ALA A 123 2.41 6.14 6.08
C ALA A 123 1.58 5.69 4.87
N VAL A 124 1.08 6.67 4.13
CA VAL A 124 0.33 6.45 2.89
C VAL A 124 1.09 7.01 1.71
N THR A 125 1.15 6.24 0.63
CA THR A 125 1.73 6.66 -0.64
C THR A 125 0.73 6.43 -1.77
N PRO A 126 0.79 7.22 -2.86
CA PRO A 126 0.17 6.85 -4.12
C PRO A 126 0.69 5.49 -4.59
N ALA A 127 -0.17 4.70 -5.22
CA ALA A 127 0.18 3.45 -5.89
C ALA A 127 -0.38 3.46 -7.31
N GLY A 128 0.22 2.68 -8.19
CA GLY A 128 -0.20 2.58 -9.57
C GLY A 128 0.70 1.61 -10.33
N PRO A 129 0.22 1.09 -11.47
CA PRO A 129 1.09 0.33 -12.36
C PRO A 129 2.20 1.24 -12.89
N SER A 130 3.33 0.63 -13.19
CA SER A 130 4.47 1.31 -13.80
C SER A 130 5.08 0.44 -14.88
N ARG A 131 5.77 1.07 -15.84
CA ARG A 131 6.57 0.32 -16.84
C ARG A 131 7.59 -0.61 -16.17
N TRP A 132 8.04 -0.29 -14.96
CA TRP A 132 8.90 -1.17 -14.16
C TRP A 132 8.30 -2.56 -13.95
N ASP A 133 6.98 -2.70 -13.83
CA ASP A 133 6.30 -3.98 -13.61
C ASP A 133 6.34 -4.90 -14.82
N THR A 134 6.62 -4.36 -16.01
CA THR A 134 6.70 -5.11 -17.27
C THR A 134 8.12 -5.58 -17.61
N LEU A 135 9.11 -5.13 -16.83
CA LEU A 135 10.51 -5.46 -17.04
C LEU A 135 10.92 -6.61 -16.10
N PRO A 136 11.74 -7.57 -16.56
CA PRO A 136 12.23 -8.67 -15.72
C PRO A 136 13.33 -8.18 -14.77
N LEU A 137 12.95 -7.40 -13.76
CA LEU A 137 13.85 -6.79 -12.79
C LEU A 137 14.02 -7.69 -11.57
N ASN A 138 15.27 -7.95 -11.21
CA ASN A 138 15.62 -8.53 -9.93
C ASN A 138 16.64 -7.62 -9.23
N ILE A 139 16.13 -6.66 -8.47
CA ILE A 139 16.95 -5.69 -7.76
C ILE A 139 17.25 -6.22 -6.37
N SER A 140 18.53 -6.45 -6.08
CA SER A 140 18.98 -6.81 -4.75
C SER A 140 18.98 -5.58 -3.84
N THR A 141 18.35 -5.71 -2.69
CA THR A 141 18.26 -4.67 -1.64
C THR A 141 18.84 -5.21 -0.33
N PRO A 142 19.45 -4.35 0.50
CA PRO A 142 19.74 -4.68 1.89
C PRO A 142 18.47 -5.14 2.64
N PRO A 143 18.58 -6.01 3.67
CA PRO A 143 17.41 -6.54 4.37
C PRO A 143 16.48 -5.46 4.96
N ASP A 144 17.05 -4.37 5.46
CA ASP A 144 16.37 -3.25 6.10
C ASP A 144 15.82 -2.21 5.11
N VAL A 145 15.96 -2.45 3.80
CA VAL A 145 15.59 -1.52 2.74
C VAL A 145 14.57 -2.18 1.81
N PHE A 146 13.54 -1.43 1.47
CA PHE A 146 12.54 -1.83 0.48
C PHE A 146 12.39 -0.77 -0.61
N LEU A 147 11.85 -1.19 -1.76
CA LEU A 147 11.66 -0.31 -2.91
C LEU A 147 10.25 0.25 -2.95
N TYR A 148 10.14 1.51 -3.34
CA TYR A 148 8.90 2.12 -3.76
C TYR A 148 9.03 2.72 -5.14
N VAL A 149 8.17 2.23 -6.02
CA VAL A 149 7.97 2.78 -7.35
C VAL A 149 6.91 3.86 -7.24
N SER A 150 7.30 5.12 -7.45
CA SER A 150 6.32 6.21 -7.47
C SER A 150 5.46 6.08 -8.72
N PRO A 151 4.12 6.14 -8.63
CA PRO A 151 3.27 6.23 -9.82
C PRO A 151 3.31 7.64 -10.43
N ASN A 152 3.78 8.64 -9.68
CA ASN A 152 3.97 9.98 -10.17
C ASN A 152 5.29 10.07 -10.93
N LEU A 153 5.23 10.69 -12.11
CA LEU A 153 6.40 10.99 -12.91
C LEU A 153 7.05 12.28 -12.38
N PRO A 154 8.39 12.31 -12.21
CA PRO A 154 9.10 13.54 -11.88
C PRO A 154 8.81 14.66 -12.88
N ALA A 155 8.93 15.91 -12.43
CA ALA A 155 8.51 17.09 -13.21
C ALA A 155 9.26 17.26 -14.56
N TYR A 156 10.40 16.60 -14.74
CA TYR A 156 11.10 16.58 -16.03
C TYR A 156 10.45 15.64 -17.07
N ILE A 157 9.35 14.97 -16.73
CA ILE A 157 8.52 14.16 -17.65
C ILE A 157 7.17 14.86 -17.81
N ASP A 158 7.05 15.66 -18.87
CA ASP A 158 5.81 16.35 -19.18
C ASP A 158 4.86 15.43 -19.97
N ILE A 159 3.96 14.74 -19.26
CA ILE A 159 2.95 13.85 -19.87
C ILE A 159 2.09 14.61 -20.90
N SER A 160 1.80 15.89 -20.67
CA SER A 160 0.93 16.68 -21.56
C SER A 160 1.54 16.91 -22.94
N SER A 161 2.86 16.84 -23.03
CA SER A 161 3.61 16.88 -24.28
C SER A 161 3.68 15.53 -25.01
N THR A 162 3.25 14.44 -24.36
CA THR A 162 3.32 13.07 -24.88
C THR A 162 1.95 12.51 -25.22
N LYS A 163 1.86 11.61 -26.20
CA LYS A 163 0.63 10.83 -26.49
C LYS A 163 0.50 9.56 -25.66
N ARG A 164 1.41 9.33 -24.70
CA ARG A 164 1.46 8.10 -23.92
C ARG A 164 0.82 8.29 -22.56
N GLU A 165 0.24 7.21 -22.05
CA GLU A 165 -0.25 7.15 -20.68
C GLU A 165 0.93 7.10 -19.72
N SER A 166 0.82 7.78 -18.57
CA SER A 166 1.90 7.86 -17.58
C SER A 166 2.35 6.49 -17.07
N GLU A 167 1.43 5.54 -16.98
CA GLU A 167 1.66 4.16 -16.52
C GLU A 167 2.59 3.38 -17.45
N SER A 168 2.67 3.80 -18.72
CA SER A 168 3.55 3.22 -19.75
C SER A 168 4.96 3.80 -19.75
N LEU A 169 5.29 4.69 -18.81
CA LEU A 169 6.59 5.35 -18.70
C LEU A 169 7.36 4.88 -17.45
N LEU A 170 8.69 4.90 -17.53
CA LEU A 170 9.51 4.72 -16.33
C LEU A 170 9.31 5.90 -15.38
N SER A 171 9.02 5.56 -14.13
CA SER A 171 8.93 6.52 -13.03
C SER A 171 10.13 6.39 -12.09
N PHE A 172 10.15 7.19 -11.02
CA PHE A 172 11.25 7.13 -10.06
C PHE A 172 11.08 5.96 -9.08
N ILE A 173 12.19 5.26 -8.78
CA ILE A 173 12.25 4.24 -7.73
C ILE A 173 13.04 4.78 -6.55
N TYR A 174 12.44 4.74 -5.36
CA TYR A 174 13.05 5.15 -4.11
C TYR A 174 13.40 3.94 -3.26
N THR A 175 14.60 3.96 -2.67
CA THR A 175 14.98 3.08 -1.58
C THR A 175 14.51 3.68 -0.26
N VAL A 176 13.73 2.90 0.48
CA VAL A 176 13.19 3.31 1.78
C VAL A 176 13.70 2.36 2.85
N GLY A 177 14.36 2.94 3.84
CA GLY A 177 14.96 2.21 4.95
C GLY A 177 14.04 2.24 6.15
N LEU A 178 14.05 1.15 6.90
CA LEU A 178 13.45 1.10 8.23
C LEU A 178 14.40 1.78 9.23
N THR A 179 14.06 3.00 9.66
CA THR A 179 14.89 3.80 10.58
C THR A 179 14.23 3.96 11.94
N MET A 180 14.99 4.39 12.95
CA MET A 180 14.48 4.68 14.31
C MET A 180 13.41 5.79 14.35
N ASP A 181 13.23 6.55 13.26
CA ASP A 181 12.21 7.59 13.10
C ASP A 181 11.06 7.18 12.17
N GLY A 182 11.11 5.95 11.67
CA GLY A 182 10.16 5.33 10.75
C GLY A 182 10.72 5.14 9.34
N PRO A 183 9.87 4.81 8.37
CA PRO A 183 10.29 4.58 6.99
C PRO A 183 10.67 5.92 6.36
N ASN A 184 11.91 6.03 5.91
CA ASN A 184 12.46 7.23 5.28
C ASN A 184 13.23 6.90 4.02
N PHE A 185 13.32 7.87 3.11
CA PHE A 185 14.22 7.78 1.97
C PHE A 185 15.67 7.62 2.47
N VAL A 186 16.34 6.58 2.00
CA VAL A 186 17.75 6.30 2.29
C VAL A 186 18.47 6.11 0.98
N LEU A 187 19.68 6.64 0.83
CA LEU A 187 20.46 6.47 -0.39
C LEU A 187 21.25 5.17 -0.34
N ILE A 188 20.90 4.20 -1.19
CA ILE A 188 21.63 2.92 -1.34
C ILE A 188 22.28 2.86 -2.72
N PRO A 189 23.55 3.27 -2.88
CA PRO A 189 24.22 3.35 -4.17
C PRO A 189 24.19 2.04 -4.98
N GLU A 190 24.28 0.89 -4.32
CA GLU A 190 24.27 -0.44 -4.93
C GLU A 190 22.96 -0.72 -5.68
N VAL A 191 21.82 -0.23 -5.16
CA VAL A 191 20.52 -0.35 -5.81
C VAL A 191 20.48 0.50 -7.07
N TYR A 192 20.94 1.75 -6.99
CA TYR A 192 20.92 2.67 -8.12
C TYR A 192 21.89 2.28 -9.24
N ARG A 193 23.02 1.64 -8.92
CA ARG A 193 23.91 1.02 -9.91
C ARG A 193 23.25 -0.14 -10.67
N GLN A 194 22.27 -0.83 -10.08
CA GLN A 194 21.49 -1.87 -10.78
C GLN A 194 20.38 -1.25 -11.65
N LEU A 195 19.77 -0.14 -11.21
CA LEU A 195 18.69 0.53 -11.93
C LEU A 195 19.18 1.34 -13.15
N GLN A 196 20.35 1.99 -13.04
CA GLN A 196 20.94 2.82 -14.08
C GLN A 196 21.03 2.13 -15.46
N PRO A 197 21.60 0.91 -15.61
CA PRO A 197 21.71 0.27 -16.92
C PRO A 197 20.35 -0.09 -17.53
N VAL A 198 19.32 -0.34 -16.71
CA VAL A 198 17.97 -0.61 -17.19
C VAL A 198 17.32 0.66 -17.72
N ALA A 199 17.45 1.77 -16.99
CA ALA A 199 16.98 3.07 -17.47
C ALA A 199 17.69 3.48 -18.77
N GLU A 200 19.00 3.26 -18.87
CA GLU A 200 19.79 3.51 -20.09
C GLU A 200 19.32 2.66 -21.28
N LEU A 201 19.03 1.37 -21.06
CA LEU A 201 18.52 0.49 -22.10
C LEU A 201 17.16 0.97 -22.61
N VAL A 202 16.24 1.29 -21.71
CA VAL A 202 14.90 1.79 -22.06
C VAL A 202 14.99 3.14 -22.77
N GLN A 203 15.90 4.01 -22.36
CA GLN A 203 16.20 5.27 -23.05
C GLN A 203 16.68 5.04 -24.48
N LYS A 204 17.65 4.14 -24.70
CA LYS A 204 18.20 3.86 -26.03
C LYS A 204 17.17 3.25 -26.98
N ALA A 205 16.21 2.49 -26.44
CA ALA A 205 15.12 1.90 -27.19
C ALA A 205 13.95 2.85 -27.44
N GLU A 206 13.95 4.06 -26.88
CA GLU A 206 12.87 5.02 -27.04
C GLU A 206 13.04 5.84 -28.33
N GLU A 207 11.96 5.91 -29.11
CA GLU A 207 11.92 6.63 -30.39
C GLU A 207 11.42 8.07 -30.22
N ASP A 208 10.54 8.32 -29.24
CA ASP A 208 10.07 9.66 -28.93
C ASP A 208 11.17 10.45 -28.20
N GLU A 209 11.72 11.46 -28.87
CA GLU A 209 12.82 12.28 -28.34
C GLU A 209 12.47 13.01 -27.03
N THR A 210 11.19 13.34 -26.80
CA THR A 210 10.77 13.97 -25.54
C THR A 210 10.86 12.98 -24.39
N ILE A 211 10.33 11.76 -24.59
CA ILE A 211 10.38 10.69 -23.59
C ILE A 211 11.82 10.23 -23.37
N LYS A 212 12.60 10.12 -24.44
CA LYS A 212 14.02 9.75 -24.40
C LYS A 212 14.85 10.76 -23.59
N ASN A 213 14.59 12.06 -23.72
CA ASN A 213 15.23 13.09 -22.90
C ASN A 213 14.83 12.98 -21.42
N ALA A 214 13.55 12.73 -21.14
CA ALA A 214 13.04 12.46 -19.80
C ALA A 214 13.71 11.23 -19.14
N TYR A 215 13.87 10.13 -19.88
CA TYR A 215 14.62 8.96 -19.42
C TYR A 215 16.10 9.26 -19.23
N GLY A 216 16.69 10.14 -20.03
CA GLY A 216 18.05 10.64 -19.80
C GLY A 216 18.18 11.32 -18.44
N LYS A 217 17.21 12.15 -18.04
CA LYS A 217 17.20 12.77 -16.70
C LYS A 217 17.01 11.77 -15.56
N LEU A 218 16.13 10.79 -15.75
CA LEU A 218 15.98 9.69 -14.81
C LEU A 218 17.28 8.87 -14.66
N GLN A 219 17.94 8.59 -15.78
CA GLN A 219 19.20 7.86 -15.83
C GLN A 219 20.36 8.66 -15.19
N GLU A 220 20.44 9.97 -15.42
CA GLU A 220 21.37 10.89 -14.75
C GLU A 220 21.19 10.86 -13.23
N ASP A 221 19.94 10.87 -12.74
CA ASP A 221 19.66 10.78 -11.31
C ASP A 221 20.10 9.43 -10.73
N PHE A 222 19.81 8.31 -11.39
CA PHE A 222 20.28 7.00 -10.95
C PHE A 222 21.81 6.89 -10.98
N ASP A 223 22.49 7.47 -11.96
CA ASP A 223 23.96 7.51 -12.00
C ASP A 223 24.54 8.32 -10.82
N LYS A 224 24.00 9.51 -10.54
CA LYS A 224 24.38 10.32 -9.36
C LYS A 224 24.20 9.54 -8.06
N MET A 225 23.03 8.94 -7.88
CA MET A 225 22.72 8.15 -6.69
C MET A 225 23.59 6.90 -6.57
N GLY A 226 23.91 6.25 -7.69
CA GLY A 226 24.86 5.13 -7.73
C GLY A 226 26.30 5.50 -7.33
N LYS A 227 26.62 6.80 -7.37
CA LYS A 227 27.87 7.41 -6.88
C LYS A 227 27.75 7.98 -5.46
N GLY A 228 26.61 7.79 -4.79
CA GLY A 228 26.37 8.32 -3.44
C GLY A 228 26.00 9.80 -3.40
N GLN A 229 25.59 10.39 -4.53
CA GLN A 229 25.15 11.78 -4.61
C GLN A 229 23.62 11.90 -4.49
N ALA A 230 23.16 13.08 -4.08
CA ALA A 230 21.72 13.37 -4.03
C ALA A 230 21.10 13.40 -5.45
N PRO A 231 19.85 12.97 -5.62
CA PRO A 231 19.13 13.11 -6.88
C PRO A 231 18.73 14.56 -7.15
N SER A 232 18.17 14.82 -8.33
CA SER A 232 17.59 16.10 -8.70
C SER A 232 16.51 16.57 -7.71
N ARG A 233 16.27 17.88 -7.69
CA ARG A 233 15.22 18.49 -6.87
C ARG A 233 13.85 17.96 -7.26
N GLU A 234 13.64 17.74 -8.55
CA GLU A 234 12.42 17.20 -9.16
C GLU A 234 12.13 15.80 -8.63
N ALA A 235 13.14 14.94 -8.52
CA ALA A 235 13.01 13.63 -7.89
C ALA A 235 12.69 13.74 -6.40
N ILE A 236 13.35 14.64 -5.65
CA ILE A 236 13.07 14.83 -4.21
C ILE A 236 11.61 15.25 -3.98
N ILE A 237 11.10 16.22 -4.74
CA ILE A 237 9.72 16.71 -4.61
C ILE A 237 8.70 15.62 -4.99
N ASN A 238 9.08 14.69 -5.86
CA ASN A 238 8.23 13.59 -6.29
C ASN A 238 8.09 12.49 -5.21
N PHE A 239 8.86 12.53 -4.12
CA PHE A 239 8.75 11.58 -3.01
C PHE A 239 7.51 11.86 -2.14
N CYS A 240 6.39 11.19 -2.48
CA CYS A 240 5.09 11.41 -1.85
C CYS A 240 4.78 10.43 -0.71
N TRP A 241 5.55 10.50 0.37
CA TRP A 241 5.31 9.71 1.59
C TRP A 241 4.62 10.54 2.68
N LYS A 242 3.34 10.24 2.94
CA LYS A 242 2.58 10.93 3.98
C LYS A 242 2.51 10.09 5.26
N LYS A 243 3.30 10.46 6.27
CA LYS A 243 3.18 9.90 7.63
C LYS A 243 1.81 10.27 8.21
N ILE A 244 1.08 9.26 8.71
CA ILE A 244 -0.27 9.44 9.27
C ILE A 244 -0.36 9.07 10.75
N LEU A 245 0.52 8.20 11.25
CA LEU A 245 0.50 7.79 12.66
C LEU A 245 1.90 7.36 13.11
N ASN A 246 2.18 7.60 14.40
CA ASN A 246 3.31 7.05 15.13
C ASN A 246 2.76 6.48 16.43
N ILE A 247 3.06 5.21 16.71
CA ILE A 247 2.56 4.48 17.87
C ILE A 247 3.77 4.01 18.66
N ASN A 248 3.80 4.36 19.94
CA ASN A 248 4.79 3.84 20.89
C ASN A 248 4.06 2.98 21.91
N TRP A 249 4.66 1.86 22.29
CA TRP A 249 4.20 1.12 23.45
C TRP A 249 5.38 0.62 24.27
N GLN A 250 5.07 0.21 25.49
CA GLN A 250 6.00 -0.54 26.34
C GLN A 250 5.62 -2.01 26.21
N ASP A 251 6.63 -2.87 26.11
CA ASP A 251 6.46 -4.31 26.25
C ASP A 251 6.08 -4.69 27.70
#